data_AF-A0A4R1S551-F1
#
_entry.id   AF-A0A4R1S551-F1
#
_cell.length_a   1.000
_cell.length_b   1.000
_cell.length_c   1.000
_cell.angle_alpha   90.00
_cell.angle_beta   90.00
_cell.angle_gamma   90.00
#
_symmetry.space_group_name_H-M   'P 1'
#
loop_
_entity.id
_entity.type
_entity.pdbx_description
1 polymer ?
#
loop_
_entity_poly.entity_id
_entity_poly.type
_entity_poly.pdbx_seq_one_letter_code
_entity_poly.pdbx_strand_id
1 'polypeptide(L)'
;MTTNTIKADRVKKLLYKRPALAILGYDMITSELYEIQSACGDVQWFIDSDDDTLLNALDGNEEDEYEFRMAFSDLIAKADALDNAMRDSVVREMFDDCTVSLIGNRYKTIGYDSMEEDYFSLTSFEQELAFTESGQRLMRKTKQEMIASIGQCLGVTIAFLDLRQAYDYLKATLDILRDENTSILQTIKAIEDAYCDAEKENFAYYHNESKRFDLLLSSIPDRIWIE
;
A
#
# COMPACT_ATOMS: atom_id res chain seq x y z
N MET A 1 -15.70 12.41 14.44
CA MET A 1 -15.14 11.37 13.56
C MET A 1 -14.06 12.02 12.74
N THR A 2 -12.80 11.66 13.00
CA THR A 2 -11.62 12.26 12.36
C THR A 2 -11.56 11.87 10.88
N THR A 3 -11.00 12.72 10.04
CA THR A 3 -10.87 12.52 8.58
C THR A 3 -10.18 11.20 8.21
N ASN A 4 -9.29 10.69 9.06
CA ASN A 4 -8.67 9.37 8.90
C ASN A 4 -9.66 8.20 9.03
N THR A 5 -10.67 8.26 9.92
CA THR A 5 -11.68 7.19 10.01
C THR A 5 -12.56 7.16 8.76
N ILE A 6 -12.86 8.32 8.16
CA ILE A 6 -13.68 8.43 6.95
C ILE A 6 -12.95 7.88 5.71
N LYS A 7 -11.63 8.15 5.58
CA LYS A 7 -10.80 7.57 4.51
C LYS A 7 -10.65 6.05 4.68
N ALA A 8 -10.32 5.58 5.89
CA ALA A 8 -10.20 4.16 6.19
C ALA A 8 -11.51 3.38 5.95
N ASP A 9 -12.66 3.95 6.33
CA ASP A 9 -13.97 3.35 6.06
C ASP A 9 -14.32 3.34 4.57
N ARG A 10 -13.91 4.36 3.80
CA ARG A 10 -14.07 4.37 2.33
C ARG A 10 -13.22 3.29 1.66
N VAL A 11 -11.96 3.16 2.06
CA VAL A 11 -11.03 2.15 1.54
C VAL A 11 -11.56 0.74 1.87
N LYS A 12 -11.95 0.50 3.12
CA LYS A 12 -12.64 -0.74 3.53
C LYS A 12 -13.86 -1.02 2.64
N LYS A 13 -14.71 -0.03 2.41
CA LYS A 13 -15.92 -0.18 1.58
C LYS A 13 -15.65 -0.43 0.10
N LEU A 14 -14.46 -0.09 -0.41
CA LEU A 14 -14.02 -0.43 -1.77
C LEU A 14 -13.43 -1.85 -1.82
N LEU A 15 -12.66 -2.26 -0.81
CA LEU A 15 -12.13 -3.62 -0.66
C LEU A 15 -13.27 -4.66 -0.64
N TYR A 16 -14.35 -4.40 0.10
CA TYR A 16 -15.52 -5.31 0.14
C TYR A 16 -16.35 -5.33 -1.15
N LYS A 17 -16.15 -4.38 -2.06
CA LYS A 17 -16.87 -4.33 -3.34
C LYS A 17 -16.17 -5.11 -4.45
N ARG A 18 -14.85 -5.29 -4.36
CA ARG A 18 -14.12 -6.16 -5.28
C ARG A 18 -14.32 -7.61 -4.82
N PRO A 19 -14.83 -8.52 -5.67
CA PRO A 19 -14.88 -9.93 -5.33
C PRO A 19 -13.48 -10.39 -4.91
N ALA A 20 -13.34 -11.13 -3.81
CA ALA A 20 -12.03 -11.63 -3.38
C ALA A 20 -11.33 -12.42 -4.50
N LEU A 21 -12.11 -13.15 -5.31
CA LEU A 21 -11.61 -13.88 -6.48
C LEU A 21 -11.06 -12.97 -7.59
N ALA A 22 -11.60 -11.75 -7.73
CA ALA A 22 -11.11 -10.77 -8.69
C ALA A 22 -9.73 -10.23 -8.27
N ILE A 23 -9.49 -10.09 -6.97
CA ILE A 23 -8.19 -9.65 -6.44
C ILE A 23 -7.13 -10.75 -6.59
N LEU A 24 -7.57 -12.02 -6.53
CA LEU A 24 -6.71 -13.20 -6.62
C LEU A 24 -6.57 -13.74 -8.05
N GLY A 25 -6.86 -12.95 -9.10
CA GLY A 25 -6.57 -13.35 -10.48
C GLY A 25 -5.10 -13.18 -10.82
N TYR A 26 -4.56 -13.99 -11.73
CA TYR A 26 -3.15 -13.94 -12.13
C TYR A 26 -2.70 -12.53 -12.54
N ASP A 27 -3.44 -11.91 -13.48
CA ASP A 27 -3.09 -10.59 -14.01
C ASP A 27 -3.24 -9.49 -12.96
N MET A 28 -4.22 -9.62 -12.06
CA MET A 28 -4.43 -8.65 -10.97
C MET A 28 -3.30 -8.69 -9.94
N ILE A 29 -2.86 -9.89 -9.55
CA ILE A 29 -1.69 -10.04 -8.66
C ILE A 29 -0.45 -9.44 -9.33
N THR A 30 -0.23 -9.75 -10.61
CA THR A 30 0.93 -9.24 -11.35
C THR A 30 0.91 -7.70 -11.45
N SER A 31 -0.26 -7.11 -11.73
CA SER A 31 -0.44 -5.66 -11.75
C SER A 31 -0.20 -5.03 -10.38
N GLU A 32 -0.76 -5.61 -9.31
CA GLU A 32 -0.56 -5.07 -7.95
C GLU A 32 0.90 -5.21 -7.49
N LEU A 33 1.61 -6.27 -7.88
CA LEU A 33 3.05 -6.41 -7.59
C LEU A 33 3.85 -5.29 -8.25
N TYR A 34 3.55 -4.97 -9.51
CA TYR A 34 4.18 -3.85 -10.20
C TYR A 34 3.88 -2.50 -9.53
N GLU A 35 2.64 -2.28 -9.09
CA GLU A 35 2.27 -1.07 -8.34
C GLU A 35 3.03 -0.96 -7.02
N ILE A 36 3.16 -2.06 -6.27
CA ILE A 36 3.93 -2.11 -5.03
C ILE A 36 5.41 -1.79 -5.31
N GLN A 37 6.00 -2.42 -6.32
CA GLN A 37 7.40 -2.19 -6.71
C GLN A 37 7.64 -0.74 -7.10
N SER A 38 6.77 -0.17 -7.95
CA SER A 38 6.86 1.23 -8.35
C SER A 38 6.76 2.16 -7.15
N ALA A 39 5.78 1.94 -6.27
CA ALA A 39 5.59 2.77 -5.09
C ALA A 39 6.78 2.68 -4.12
N CYS A 40 7.35 1.50 -3.94
CA CYS A 40 8.56 1.33 -3.12
C CYS A 40 9.77 2.02 -3.76
N GLY A 41 9.89 2.01 -5.09
CA GLY A 41 10.91 2.76 -5.82
C GLY A 41 10.77 4.28 -5.63
N ASP A 42 9.55 4.80 -5.67
CA ASP A 42 9.28 6.23 -5.40
C ASP A 42 9.67 6.62 -3.97
N VAL A 43 9.37 5.75 -2.99
CA VAL A 43 9.78 5.95 -1.59
C VAL A 43 11.30 5.90 -1.46
N GLN A 44 11.96 4.96 -2.11
CA GLN A 44 13.42 4.87 -2.10
C GLN A 44 14.07 6.12 -2.70
N TRP A 45 13.53 6.63 -3.81
CA TRP A 45 14.01 7.89 -4.40
C TRP A 45 13.79 9.10 -3.49
N PHE A 46 12.67 9.12 -2.75
CA PHE A 46 12.40 10.15 -1.73
C PHE A 46 13.39 10.07 -0.56
N ILE A 47 13.79 8.87 -0.14
CA ILE A 47 14.78 8.65 0.93
C ILE A 47 16.19 9.01 0.47
N ASP A 48 16.55 8.65 -0.76
CA ASP A 48 17.90 8.88 -1.31
C ASP A 48 18.10 10.34 -1.79
N SER A 49 17.04 11.14 -1.85
CA SER A 49 17.15 12.57 -2.14
C SER A 49 17.63 13.31 -0.89
N ASP A 50 18.82 13.91 -1.01
CA ASP A 50 19.76 14.54 -0.04
C ASP A 50 19.21 15.56 1.00
N ASP A 51 17.91 15.57 1.32
CA ASP A 51 17.24 16.63 2.09
C ASP A 51 17.04 16.30 3.58
N ASP A 52 17.69 15.26 4.13
CA ASP A 52 17.54 14.77 5.52
C ASP A 52 16.06 14.55 5.93
N THR A 53 15.15 14.45 4.97
CA THR A 53 13.70 14.55 5.22
C THR A 53 13.15 13.36 6.00
N LEU A 54 13.69 12.15 5.78
CA LEU A 54 13.27 10.97 6.53
C LEU A 54 13.94 10.91 7.92
N LEU A 55 15.22 11.31 8.02
CA LEU A 55 15.94 11.39 9.28
C LEU A 55 15.30 12.45 10.21
N ASN A 56 15.01 13.63 9.67
CA ASN A 56 14.26 14.68 10.37
C ASN A 56 12.86 14.20 10.75
N ALA A 57 12.23 13.37 9.91
CA ALA A 57 10.93 12.79 10.22
C ALA A 57 10.94 11.79 11.37
N LEU A 58 12.10 11.19 11.64
CA LEU A 58 12.32 10.19 12.68
C LEU A 58 13.07 10.80 13.89
N ASP A 59 12.92 12.11 14.15
CA ASP A 59 13.58 12.83 15.24
C ASP A 59 15.12 12.64 15.26
N GLY A 60 15.76 12.45 14.10
CA GLY A 60 17.19 12.21 14.00
C GLY A 60 17.64 10.78 14.31
N ASN A 61 16.71 9.81 14.38
CA ASN A 61 17.03 8.42 14.68
C ASN A 61 17.53 7.66 13.44
N GLU A 62 18.85 7.60 13.28
CA GLU A 62 19.53 6.86 12.21
C GLU A 62 19.21 5.34 12.22
N GLU A 63 18.92 4.74 13.37
CA GLU A 63 18.60 3.31 13.49
C GLU A 63 17.24 3.03 12.86
N ASP A 64 16.22 3.82 13.21
CA ASP A 64 14.87 3.68 12.65
C ASP A 64 14.85 3.96 11.14
N GLU A 65 15.61 4.96 10.68
CA GLU A 65 15.73 5.26 9.25
C GLU A 65 16.34 4.09 8.47
N TYR A 66 17.40 3.48 9.02
CA TYR A 66 18.03 2.32 8.44
C TYR A 66 17.08 1.12 8.40
N GLU A 67 16.35 0.85 9.48
CA GLU A 67 15.33 -0.21 9.54
C GLU A 67 14.23 0.00 8.48
N PHE A 68 13.72 1.22 8.34
CA PHE A 68 12.73 1.57 7.32
C PHE A 68 13.25 1.30 5.91
N ARG A 69 14.46 1.77 5.59
CA ARG A 69 15.07 1.55 4.28
C ARG A 69 15.30 0.07 3.99
N MET A 70 15.74 -0.69 4.99
CA MET A 70 15.89 -2.14 4.88
C MET A 70 14.55 -2.86 4.67
N ALA A 71 13.50 -2.44 5.35
CA ALA A 71 12.17 -3.02 5.18
C ALA A 71 11.60 -2.78 3.77
N PHE A 72 11.76 -1.57 3.20
CA PHE A 72 11.36 -1.29 1.82
C PHE A 72 12.19 -2.08 0.80
N SER A 73 13.51 -2.19 1.03
CA SER A 73 14.40 -2.97 0.16
C SER A 73 14.06 -4.46 0.16
N ASP A 74 13.79 -5.03 1.33
CA ASP A 74 13.33 -6.42 1.49
C ASP A 74 11.98 -6.64 0.81
N LEU A 75 11.06 -5.67 0.91
CA LEU A 75 9.76 -5.73 0.25
C LEU A 75 9.88 -5.75 -1.28
N ILE A 76 10.75 -4.91 -1.86
CA ILE A 76 11.05 -4.90 -3.30
C ILE A 76 11.62 -6.26 -3.71
N ALA A 77 12.60 -6.78 -2.98
CA ALA A 77 13.23 -8.06 -3.28
C ALA A 77 12.24 -9.23 -3.22
N LYS A 78 11.33 -9.24 -2.25
CA LYS A 78 10.26 -10.24 -2.13
C LYS A 78 9.23 -10.10 -3.25
N ALA A 79 8.87 -8.88 -3.65
CA ALA A 79 7.97 -8.64 -4.76
C ALA A 79 8.58 -9.13 -6.09
N ASP A 80 9.87 -8.86 -6.34
CA ASP A 80 10.61 -9.37 -7.50
C ASP A 80 10.68 -10.91 -7.50
N ALA A 81 10.96 -11.51 -6.34
CA ALA A 81 10.99 -12.97 -6.22
C ALA A 81 9.63 -13.59 -6.54
N LEU A 82 8.53 -12.96 -6.09
CA LEU A 82 7.18 -13.43 -6.37
C LEU A 82 6.78 -13.21 -7.83
N ASP A 83 7.12 -12.08 -8.45
CA ASP A 83 6.88 -11.84 -9.88
C ASP A 83 7.60 -12.89 -10.74
N ASN A 84 8.85 -13.21 -10.40
CA ASN A 84 9.58 -14.28 -11.07
C ASN A 84 8.93 -15.65 -10.88
N ALA A 85 8.44 -15.97 -9.69
CA ALA A 85 7.70 -17.21 -9.44
C ALA A 85 6.38 -17.28 -10.20
N MET A 86 5.71 -16.14 -10.39
CA MET A 86 4.47 -16.01 -11.19
C MET A 86 4.72 -16.24 -12.68
N ARG A 87 5.91 -15.91 -13.19
CA ARG A 87 6.28 -16.14 -14.59
C ARG A 87 6.57 -17.61 -14.91
N ASP A 88 6.64 -18.48 -13.90
CA ASP A 88 6.74 -19.93 -14.11
C ASP A 88 5.53 -20.42 -14.93
N SER A 89 5.80 -21.25 -15.95
CA SER A 89 4.77 -21.71 -16.89
C SER A 89 3.65 -22.49 -16.19
N VAL A 90 3.97 -23.24 -15.13
CA VAL A 90 2.97 -24.01 -14.38
C VAL A 90 2.02 -23.08 -13.66
N VAL A 91 2.55 -22.05 -12.99
CA VAL A 91 1.74 -21.06 -12.28
C VAL A 91 0.90 -20.29 -13.29
N ARG A 92 1.51 -19.74 -14.33
CA ARG A 92 0.81 -18.94 -15.35
C ARG A 92 -0.37 -19.66 -16.00
N GLU A 93 -0.23 -20.95 -16.29
CA GLU A 93 -1.29 -21.73 -16.94
C GLU A 93 -2.34 -22.25 -15.96
N MET A 94 -1.95 -22.58 -14.71
CA MET A 94 -2.81 -23.29 -13.78
C MET A 94 -3.41 -22.42 -12.68
N PHE A 95 -2.92 -21.21 -12.47
CA PHE A 95 -3.31 -20.39 -11.32
C PHE A 95 -4.81 -20.12 -11.31
N ASP A 96 -5.35 -19.53 -12.38
CA ASP A 96 -6.78 -19.22 -12.46
C ASP A 96 -7.63 -20.50 -12.48
N ASP A 97 -7.19 -21.56 -13.16
CA ASP A 97 -7.88 -22.86 -13.15
C ASP A 97 -7.93 -23.47 -11.74
N CYS A 98 -6.86 -23.33 -10.94
CA CYS A 98 -6.83 -23.78 -9.55
C CYS A 98 -7.72 -22.90 -8.66
N THR A 99 -7.64 -21.57 -8.80
CA THR A 99 -8.43 -20.63 -8.00
C THR A 99 -9.93 -20.81 -8.29
N VAL A 100 -10.32 -20.86 -9.56
CA VAL A 100 -11.72 -21.06 -9.97
C VAL A 100 -12.21 -22.45 -9.57
N SER A 101 -11.44 -23.52 -9.79
CA SER A 101 -11.90 -24.88 -9.46
C SER A 101 -12.02 -25.15 -7.95
N LEU A 102 -11.22 -24.49 -7.11
CA LEU A 102 -11.24 -24.72 -5.66
C LEU A 102 -12.27 -23.85 -4.93
N ILE A 103 -12.44 -22.60 -5.35
CA ILE A 103 -13.24 -21.60 -4.62
C ILE A 103 -14.22 -20.80 -5.49
N GLY A 104 -14.27 -21.01 -6.81
CA GLY A 104 -15.14 -20.29 -7.75
C GLY A 104 -16.65 -20.54 -7.55
N ASN A 105 -17.03 -21.58 -6.79
CA ASN A 105 -18.43 -21.79 -6.36
C ASN A 105 -18.79 -21.06 -5.06
N ARG A 106 -17.81 -20.48 -4.34
CA ARG A 106 -18.00 -19.76 -3.08
C ARG A 106 -17.92 -18.24 -3.26
N TYR A 107 -17.24 -17.78 -4.29
CA TYR A 107 -17.04 -16.37 -4.59
C TYR A 107 -17.57 -16.03 -5.98
N LYS A 108 -17.90 -14.75 -6.20
CA LYS A 108 -18.28 -14.27 -7.53
C LYS A 108 -17.06 -14.33 -8.45
N THR A 109 -17.15 -15.16 -9.49
CA THR A 109 -16.17 -15.24 -10.57
C THR A 109 -16.45 -14.19 -11.63
N ILE A 110 -15.39 -13.61 -12.18
CA ILE A 110 -15.43 -12.65 -13.29
C ILE A 110 -14.71 -13.25 -14.49
N GLY A 111 -15.13 -12.87 -15.69
CA GLY A 111 -14.46 -13.24 -16.93
C GLY A 111 -13.43 -12.18 -17.31
N TYR A 112 -12.41 -12.58 -18.06
CA TYR A 112 -11.44 -11.69 -18.66
C TYR A 112 -11.59 -11.73 -20.18
N ASP A 113 -11.73 -10.57 -20.80
CA ASP A 113 -11.72 -10.44 -22.26
C ASP A 113 -10.33 -10.03 -22.73
N SER A 114 -9.63 -10.95 -23.42
CA SER A 114 -8.30 -10.69 -23.97
C SER A 114 -8.28 -9.69 -25.13
N MET A 115 -9.43 -9.41 -25.76
CA MET A 115 -9.52 -8.46 -26.87
C MET A 115 -9.75 -7.03 -26.37
N GLU A 116 -10.58 -6.86 -25.34
CA GLU A 116 -10.83 -5.56 -24.71
C GLU A 116 -9.87 -5.27 -23.54
N GLU A 117 -9.07 -6.26 -23.12
CA GLU A 117 -8.18 -6.21 -21.95
C GLU A 117 -8.92 -5.77 -20.67
N ASP A 118 -10.20 -6.16 -20.53
CA ASP A 118 -11.06 -5.78 -19.41
C ASP A 118 -11.82 -6.98 -18.83
N TYR A 119 -12.28 -6.81 -17.59
CA TYR A 119 -13.04 -7.80 -16.85
C TYR A 119 -14.55 -7.58 -16.98
N PHE A 120 -15.28 -8.67 -17.19
CA PHE A 120 -16.73 -8.64 -17.29
C PHE A 120 -17.41 -9.54 -16.25
N SER A 121 -18.65 -9.21 -15.91
CA SER A 121 -19.44 -10.05 -15.00
C SER A 121 -19.99 -11.25 -15.73
N LEU A 122 -19.72 -12.44 -15.19
CA LEU A 122 -20.30 -13.69 -15.65
C LEU A 122 -21.73 -13.86 -15.13
N THR A 123 -22.61 -14.41 -15.96
CA THR A 123 -23.93 -14.90 -15.55
C THR A 123 -23.79 -16.11 -14.62
N SER A 124 -24.85 -16.46 -13.87
CA SER A 124 -24.83 -17.62 -12.97
C SER A 124 -24.50 -18.93 -13.70
N PHE A 125 -24.97 -19.08 -14.94
CA PHE A 125 -24.68 -20.23 -15.78
C PHE A 125 -23.20 -20.29 -16.19
N GLU A 126 -22.64 -19.15 -16.63
CA GLU A 126 -21.22 -19.09 -17.02
C GLU A 126 -20.27 -19.31 -15.83
N GLN A 127 -20.64 -18.84 -14.64
CA GLN A 127 -19.86 -19.11 -13.42
C GLN A 127 -19.84 -20.60 -13.07
N GLU A 128 -20.99 -21.27 -13.16
CA GLU A 128 -21.07 -22.72 -12.91
C GLU A 128 -20.30 -23.51 -13.97
N LEU A 129 -20.39 -23.10 -15.25
CA LEU A 129 -19.63 -23.71 -16.32
C LEU A 129 -18.12 -23.54 -16.11
N ALA A 130 -17.65 -22.32 -15.79
CA ALA A 130 -16.25 -22.04 -15.50
C ALA A 130 -15.71 -22.87 -14.33
N PHE A 131 -16.48 -22.99 -13.24
CA PHE A 131 -16.15 -23.85 -12.10
C PHE A 131 -16.01 -25.32 -12.52
N THR A 132 -16.94 -25.81 -13.34
CA THR A 132 -16.96 -27.22 -13.75
C THR A 132 -15.83 -27.54 -14.73
N GLU A 133 -15.58 -26.67 -15.71
CA GLU A 133 -14.52 -26.86 -16.71
C GLU A 133 -13.12 -26.76 -16.11
N SER A 134 -12.86 -25.76 -15.26
CA SER A 134 -11.59 -25.64 -14.53
C SER A 134 -11.34 -26.85 -13.64
N GLY A 135 -12.38 -27.34 -12.94
CA GLY A 135 -12.31 -28.57 -12.17
C GLY A 135 -11.97 -29.79 -13.02
N GLN A 136 -12.57 -29.93 -14.21
CA GLN A 136 -12.22 -31.00 -15.14
C GLN A 136 -10.78 -30.92 -15.65
N ARG A 137 -10.29 -29.71 -15.97
CA ARG A 137 -8.89 -29.50 -16.38
C ARG A 137 -7.92 -29.92 -15.27
N LEU A 138 -8.22 -29.54 -14.04
CA LEU A 138 -7.41 -29.93 -12.88
C LEU A 138 -7.45 -31.44 -12.63
N MET A 139 -8.61 -32.09 -12.77
CA MET A 139 -8.78 -33.54 -12.61
C MET A 139 -8.11 -34.39 -13.72
N ARG A 140 -7.69 -33.79 -14.84
CA ARG A 140 -6.91 -34.51 -15.87
C ARG A 140 -5.46 -34.78 -15.46
N LYS A 141 -4.97 -34.09 -14.42
CA LYS A 141 -3.63 -34.29 -13.86
C LYS A 141 -3.59 -35.48 -12.90
N THR A 142 -2.40 -36.01 -12.66
CA THR A 142 -2.20 -37.03 -11.62
C THR A 142 -2.38 -36.42 -10.23
N LYS A 143 -2.66 -37.24 -9.20
CA LYS A 143 -2.79 -36.77 -7.82
C LYS A 143 -1.54 -36.03 -7.32
N GLN A 144 -0.35 -36.46 -7.74
CA GLN A 144 0.91 -35.82 -7.38
C GLN A 144 1.04 -34.44 -8.04
N GLU A 145 0.74 -34.35 -9.34
CA GLU A 145 0.76 -33.07 -10.07
C GLU A 145 -0.30 -32.10 -9.55
N MET A 146 -1.50 -32.58 -9.21
CA MET A 146 -2.53 -31.74 -8.60
C MET A 146 -2.04 -31.13 -7.29
N ILE A 147 -1.44 -31.93 -6.40
CA ILE A 147 -0.92 -31.42 -5.12
C ILE A 147 0.21 -30.41 -5.36
N ALA A 148 1.10 -30.67 -6.31
CA ALA A 148 2.18 -29.75 -6.65
C ALA A 148 1.66 -28.42 -7.21
N SER A 149 0.77 -28.46 -8.19
CA SER A 149 0.18 -27.26 -8.80
C SER A 149 -0.64 -26.45 -7.80
N ILE A 150 -1.50 -27.11 -7.02
CA ILE A 150 -2.30 -26.43 -5.98
C ILE A 150 -1.37 -25.82 -4.92
N GLY A 151 -0.32 -26.55 -4.51
CA GLY A 151 0.66 -26.07 -3.54
C GLY A 151 1.39 -24.82 -4.04
N GLN A 152 1.79 -24.79 -5.31
CA GLN A 152 2.39 -23.60 -5.93
C GLN A 152 1.41 -22.42 -5.98
N CYS A 153 0.18 -22.63 -6.45
CA CYS A 153 -0.83 -21.57 -6.54
C CYS A 153 -1.19 -21.01 -5.17
N LEU A 154 -1.33 -21.87 -4.16
CA LEU A 154 -1.59 -21.44 -2.78
C LEU A 154 -0.38 -20.71 -2.19
N GLY A 155 0.83 -21.19 -2.45
CA GLY A 155 2.07 -20.54 -2.01
C GLY A 155 2.20 -19.13 -2.56
N VAL A 156 1.93 -18.94 -3.85
CA VAL A 156 1.86 -17.63 -4.51
C VAL A 156 0.82 -16.74 -3.83
N THR A 157 -0.38 -17.27 -3.59
CA THR A 157 -1.48 -16.51 -2.99
C THR A 157 -1.12 -16.03 -1.58
N ILE A 158 -0.54 -16.90 -0.75
CA ILE A 158 -0.13 -16.54 0.61
C ILE A 158 1.01 -15.52 0.58
N ALA A 159 2.04 -15.75 -0.27
CA ALA A 159 3.15 -14.82 -0.41
C ALA A 159 2.69 -13.43 -0.85
N PHE A 160 1.71 -13.36 -1.77
CA PHE A 160 1.10 -12.11 -2.19
C PHE A 160 0.34 -11.41 -1.05
N LEU A 161 -0.45 -12.15 -0.27
CA LEU A 161 -1.18 -11.58 0.86
C LEU A 161 -0.24 -11.04 1.94
N ASP A 162 0.84 -11.77 2.24
CA ASP A 162 1.87 -11.35 3.18
C ASP A 162 2.59 -10.08 2.69
N LEU A 163 2.97 -10.03 1.41
CA LEU A 163 3.56 -8.86 0.76
C LEU A 163 2.64 -7.63 0.83
N ARG A 164 1.37 -7.81 0.48
CA ARG A 164 0.38 -6.74 0.52
C ARG A 164 0.21 -6.19 1.93
N GLN A 165 0.13 -7.07 2.93
CA GLN A 165 0.02 -6.67 4.33
C GLN A 165 1.26 -5.90 4.79
N ALA A 166 2.46 -6.37 4.44
CA ALA A 166 3.71 -5.69 4.78
C ALA A 166 3.79 -4.30 4.13
N TYR A 167 3.41 -4.20 2.85
CA TYR A 167 3.33 -2.93 2.12
C TYR A 167 2.35 -1.95 2.77
N ASP A 168 1.12 -2.40 3.07
CA ASP A 168 0.08 -1.55 3.67
C ASP A 168 0.53 -1.02 5.04
N TYR A 169 1.23 -1.83 5.83
CA TYR A 169 1.80 -1.41 7.11
C TYR A 169 2.88 -0.34 6.94
N LEU A 170 3.89 -0.60 6.09
CA LEU A 170 4.99 0.33 5.83
C LEU A 170 4.52 1.65 5.20
N LYS A 171 3.50 1.58 4.35
CA LYS A 171 2.89 2.77 3.76
C LYS A 171 2.14 3.59 4.80
N ALA A 172 1.37 2.93 5.66
CA ALA A 172 0.64 3.61 6.73
C ALA A 172 1.58 4.32 7.70
N THR A 173 2.71 3.71 8.05
CA THR A 173 3.71 4.35 8.91
C THR A 173 4.39 5.54 8.22
N LEU A 174 4.77 5.41 6.95
CA LEU A 174 5.33 6.52 6.17
C LEU A 174 4.35 7.69 6.03
N ASP A 175 3.07 7.41 5.77
CA ASP A 175 2.04 8.45 5.67
C ASP A 175 1.84 9.20 7.00
N ILE A 176 1.92 8.50 8.14
CA ILE A 176 1.87 9.12 9.47
C ILE A 176 3.07 10.05 9.66
N LEU A 177 4.29 9.56 9.38
CA LEU A 177 5.52 10.36 9.50
C LEU A 177 5.45 11.61 8.61
N ARG A 178 4.97 11.49 7.38
CA ARG A 178 4.82 12.65 6.48
C ARG A 178 3.80 13.66 7.00
N ASP A 179 2.66 13.19 7.51
CA ASP A 179 1.61 14.07 8.04
C ASP A 179 2.11 14.83 9.30
N GLU A 180 2.89 14.19 10.17
CA GLU A 180 3.48 14.81 11.36
C GLU A 180 4.49 15.91 10.98
N ASN A 181 5.40 15.65 10.04
CA ASN A 181 6.37 16.65 9.58
C ASN A 181 5.73 17.80 8.82
N THR A 182 4.71 17.52 8.01
CA THR A 182 3.96 18.57 7.31
C THR A 182 3.24 19.49 8.30
N SER A 183 2.69 18.93 9.38
CA SER A 183 2.07 19.69 10.48
C SER A 183 3.09 20.58 11.20
N ILE A 184 4.27 20.05 11.54
CA ILE A 184 5.32 20.82 12.23
C ILE A 184 5.85 21.95 11.32
N LEU A 185 6.16 21.66 10.06
CA LEU A 185 6.62 22.67 9.09
C LEU A 185 5.58 23.78 8.87
N GLN A 186 4.29 23.45 8.81
CA GLN A 186 3.22 24.46 8.75
C GLN A 186 3.18 25.33 10.01
N THR A 187 3.45 24.74 11.18
CA THR A 187 3.49 25.46 12.45
C THR A 187 4.69 26.41 12.50
N ILE A 188 5.87 25.95 12.09
CA ILE A 188 7.10 26.78 11.99
C ILE A 188 6.89 27.94 11.02
N LYS A 189 6.36 27.67 9.83
CA LYS A 189 6.08 28.72 8.84
C LYS A 189 5.08 29.76 9.36
N ALA A 190 4.05 29.31 10.09
CA ALA A 190 3.10 30.24 10.72
C ALA A 190 3.76 31.11 11.81
N ILE A 191 4.78 30.59 12.49
CA ILE A 191 5.59 31.34 13.47
C ILE A 191 6.51 32.33 12.75
N GLU A 192 7.16 31.93 11.65
CA GLU A 192 7.99 32.83 10.83
C GLU A 192 7.19 33.97 10.22
N ASP A 193 6.01 33.68 9.67
CA ASP A 193 5.09 34.69 9.14
C ASP A 193 4.64 35.66 10.25
N ALA A 194 4.26 35.13 11.41
CA ALA A 194 3.88 35.94 12.57
C ALA A 194 5.05 36.77 13.12
N TYR A 195 6.28 36.26 13.07
CA TYR A 195 7.50 36.99 13.41
C TYR A 195 7.73 38.16 12.45
N CYS A 196 7.68 37.92 11.14
CA CYS A 196 7.87 38.97 10.13
C CYS A 196 6.81 40.07 10.25
N ASP A 197 5.57 39.72 10.59
CA ASP A 197 4.50 40.70 10.81
C ASP A 197 4.67 41.46 12.14
N ALA A 198 5.13 40.79 13.19
CA ALA A 198 5.47 41.45 14.45
C ALA A 198 6.70 42.38 14.33
N GLU A 199 7.67 42.02 13.49
CA GLU A 199 8.86 42.83 13.20
C GLU A 199 8.52 44.13 12.48
N LYS A 200 7.59 44.10 11.50
CA LYS A 200 7.08 45.30 10.82
C LYS A 200 6.44 46.30 11.80
N GLU A 201 5.80 45.78 12.84
CA GLU A 201 5.19 46.56 13.93
C GLU A 201 6.15 46.77 15.13
N ASN A 202 7.43 46.48 14.93
CA ASN A 202 8.53 46.69 15.88
C ASN A 202 8.31 46.00 17.25
N PHE A 203 7.64 44.83 17.23
CA PHE A 203 7.26 44.05 18.41
C PHE A 203 6.49 44.85 19.47
N ALA A 204 5.73 45.85 19.04
CA ALA A 204 4.99 46.70 19.96
C ALA A 204 3.88 45.90 20.66
N TYR A 205 3.98 45.74 21.98
CA TYR A 205 3.09 44.92 22.84
C TYR A 205 1.58 45.17 22.67
N TYR A 206 1.19 46.35 22.16
CA TYR A 206 -0.21 46.74 21.95
C TYR A 206 -0.80 46.19 20.65
N HIS A 207 0.04 45.84 19.69
CA HIS A 207 -0.35 45.34 18.37
C HIS A 207 -0.78 43.86 18.44
N ASN A 208 -1.81 43.51 17.67
CA ASN A 208 -2.39 42.17 17.71
C ASN A 208 -1.45 41.14 17.07
N GLU A 209 -0.58 41.59 16.18
CA GLU A 209 0.43 40.85 15.45
C GLU A 209 1.48 40.29 16.41
N SER A 210 2.00 41.11 17.34
CA SER A 210 2.94 40.67 18.38
C SER A 210 2.29 39.69 19.37
N LYS A 211 1.02 39.89 19.74
CA LYS A 211 0.28 38.95 20.60
C LYS A 211 0.03 37.61 19.91
N ARG A 212 -0.20 37.61 18.60
CA ARG A 212 -0.40 36.40 17.81
C ARG A 212 0.88 35.58 17.75
N PHE A 213 2.04 36.22 17.62
CA PHE A 213 3.34 35.56 17.68
C PHE A 213 3.58 34.91 19.05
N ASP A 214 3.38 35.65 20.15
CA ASP A 214 3.55 35.13 21.53
C ASP A 214 2.60 33.95 21.83
N LEU A 215 1.37 34.02 21.33
CA LEU A 215 0.37 32.97 21.55
C LEU A 215 0.72 31.69 20.77
N LEU A 216 1.22 31.82 19.54
CA LEU A 216 1.73 30.69 18.76
C LEU A 216 2.94 30.05 19.45
N LEU A 217 3.90 30.85 19.92
CA LEU A 217 5.05 30.37 20.70
C LEU A 217 4.63 29.58 21.95
N SER A 218 3.63 30.07 22.68
CA SER A 218 3.11 29.41 23.89
C SER A 218 2.34 28.11 23.64
N SER A 219 1.94 27.87 22.39
CA SER A 219 1.19 26.67 21.99
C SER A 219 2.08 25.51 21.53
N ILE A 220 3.39 25.75 21.39
CA ILE A 220 4.38 24.75 21.00
C ILE A 220 4.70 23.85 22.20
N PRO A 221 4.64 22.51 22.07
CA PRO A 221 5.08 21.58 23.11
C PRO A 221 6.53 21.84 23.55
N ASP A 222 6.78 21.82 24.87
CA ASP A 222 8.10 22.08 25.48
C ASP A 222 9.25 21.22 24.90
N ARG A 223 8.93 20.04 24.35
CA ARG A 223 9.91 19.13 23.74
C ARG A 223 10.66 19.76 22.55
N ILE A 224 9.98 20.62 21.77
CA ILE A 224 10.56 21.25 20.56
C ILE A 224 11.64 22.30 20.90
N TRP A 225 11.69 22.77 22.16
CA TRP A 225 12.67 23.77 22.60
C TRP A 225 13.98 23.18 23.16
N ILE A 226 14.02 21.86 23.35
CA ILE A 226 15.08 21.18 24.11
C ILE A 226 16.00 20.34 23.19
N GLU A 227 15.50 19.93 22.02
CA GLU A 227 16.28 19.34 20.92
C GLU A 227 16.99 20.44 20.11
#